data_AF-A0A251TRD5-F1
#
_entry.id   AF-A0A251TRD5-F1
#
_cell.length_a   1.000
_cell.length_b   1.000
_cell.length_c   1.000
_cell.angle_alpha   90.00
_cell.angle_beta   90.00
_cell.angle_gamma   90.00
#
_symmetry.space_group_name_H-M   'P 1'
#
loop_
_entity.id
_entity.type
_entity.pdbx_description
1 polymer ?
#
loop_
_entity_poly.entity_id
_entity_poly.type
_entity_poly.pdbx_seq_one_letter_code
_entity_poly.pdbx_strand_id
1 'polypeptide(L)'
;MRSRGVALMANSVLNAGELDTAVAALIDASRAAGHRGGYLECAQHASEMFGQEFDTSHCSVTDQAEAQLARTEDGYDNLSLPVMDLVTEALKHDDWCHRLKTILDPPQTVELSDEELAGDDEGDDDGGNTDQPE
;
A
#
# COMPACT_ATOMS: atom_id res chain seq x y z
N MET A 1 -4.54 -23.75 17.26
CA MET A 1 -3.45 -22.79 16.95
C MET A 1 -2.88 -22.94 15.54
N ARG A 2 -2.43 -24.12 15.09
CA ARG A 2 -1.83 -24.30 13.74
C ARG A 2 -2.58 -23.62 12.57
N SER A 3 -3.90 -23.79 12.47
CA SER A 3 -4.71 -23.16 11.41
C SER A 3 -4.78 -21.63 11.50
N ARG A 4 -5.11 -21.08 12.68
CA ARG A 4 -5.19 -19.61 12.89
C ARG A 4 -3.84 -18.91 12.67
N GLY A 5 -2.73 -19.53 13.07
CA GLY A 5 -1.39 -18.95 12.88
C GLY A 5 -1.02 -18.77 11.39
N VAL A 6 -1.33 -19.76 10.56
CA VAL A 6 -1.11 -19.68 9.10
C VAL A 6 -1.99 -18.60 8.47
N ALA A 7 -3.26 -18.50 8.87
CA ALA A 7 -4.17 -17.47 8.37
C ALA A 7 -3.71 -16.05 8.74
N LEU A 8 -3.25 -15.83 9.98
CA LEU A 8 -2.71 -14.53 10.40
C LEU A 8 -1.43 -14.17 9.62
N MET A 9 -0.49 -15.12 9.48
CA MET A 9 0.73 -14.93 8.68
C MET A 9 0.41 -14.56 7.22
N ALA A 10 -0.52 -15.28 6.59
CA ALA A 10 -0.96 -14.99 5.23
C ALA A 10 -1.60 -13.60 5.14
N ASN A 11 -2.44 -13.21 6.10
CA ASN A 11 -3.02 -11.87 6.14
C ASN A 11 -1.94 -10.79 6.30
N SER A 12 -0.94 -10.96 7.17
CA SER A 12 0.12 -9.96 7.34
C SER A 12 1.01 -9.80 6.09
N VAL A 13 1.18 -10.87 5.29
CA VAL A 13 1.87 -10.80 3.99
C VAL A 13 0.98 -10.13 2.93
N LEU A 14 -0.27 -10.57 2.80
CA LEU A 14 -1.20 -10.09 1.76
C LEU A 14 -1.67 -8.64 1.97
N ASN A 15 -1.56 -8.10 3.19
CA ASN A 15 -1.86 -6.71 3.51
C ASN A 15 -0.58 -5.87 3.74
N ALA A 16 0.61 -6.36 3.36
CA ALA A 16 1.84 -5.58 3.39
C ALA A 16 1.78 -4.47 2.32
N GLY A 17 2.00 -3.20 2.71
CA GLY A 17 1.93 -2.06 1.81
C GLY A 17 3.02 -2.09 0.73
N GLU A 18 4.14 -2.73 1.01
CA GLU A 18 5.22 -3.00 0.07
C GLU A 18 4.76 -3.95 -1.05
N LEU A 19 3.95 -4.97 -0.72
CA LEU A 19 3.39 -5.90 -1.69
C LEU A 19 2.35 -5.21 -2.58
N ASP A 20 1.44 -4.43 -1.98
CA ASP A 20 0.44 -3.64 -2.72
C ASP A 20 1.12 -2.67 -3.71
N THR A 21 2.15 -1.95 -3.23
CA THR A 21 2.94 -1.02 -4.07
C THR A 21 3.64 -1.74 -5.22
N ALA A 22 4.28 -2.89 -4.97
CA ALA A 22 4.98 -3.66 -5.99
C ALA A 22 4.01 -4.24 -7.04
N VAL A 23 2.86 -4.77 -6.60
CA VAL A 23 1.80 -5.29 -7.50
C VAL A 23 1.20 -4.17 -8.35
N ALA A 24 0.92 -2.99 -7.76
CA ALA A 24 0.40 -1.85 -8.50
C ALA A 24 1.38 -1.39 -9.59
N ALA A 25 2.67 -1.27 -9.25
CA ALA A 25 3.73 -0.94 -10.22
C ALA A 25 3.83 -2.00 -11.34
N LEU A 26 3.70 -3.29 -11.00
CA LEU A 26 3.75 -4.39 -11.97
C LEU A 26 2.57 -4.36 -12.93
N ILE A 27 1.36 -4.06 -12.45
CA ILE A 27 0.16 -3.90 -13.29
C ILE A 27 0.34 -2.74 -14.28
N ASP A 28 0.82 -1.58 -13.83
CA ASP A 28 1.03 -0.42 -14.69
C ASP A 28 2.13 -0.66 -15.73
N ALA A 29 3.26 -1.26 -15.33
CA ALA A 29 4.34 -1.62 -16.25
C ALA A 29 3.91 -2.67 -17.28
N SER A 30 3.18 -3.72 -16.86
CA SER A 30 2.62 -4.75 -17.74
C SER A 30 1.66 -4.15 -18.77
N ARG A 31 0.81 -3.22 -18.33
CA ARG A 31 -0.12 -2.50 -19.21
C ARG A 31 0.60 -1.63 -20.24
N ALA A 32 1.66 -0.94 -19.83
CA ALA A 32 2.48 -0.14 -20.74
C ALA A 32 3.20 -1.02 -21.78
N ALA A 33 3.88 -2.09 -21.34
CA ALA A 33 4.56 -3.04 -22.23
C ALA A 33 3.57 -3.68 -23.23
N GLY A 34 2.43 -4.18 -22.75
CA GLY A 34 1.39 -4.76 -23.61
C GLY A 34 0.81 -3.76 -24.64
N HIS A 35 0.58 -2.50 -24.24
CA HIS A 35 0.15 -1.45 -25.19
C HIS A 35 1.24 -1.15 -26.23
N ARG A 36 2.51 -1.12 -25.83
CA ARG A 36 3.64 -0.89 -26.74
C ARG A 36 3.79 -2.04 -27.74
N GLY A 37 3.70 -3.28 -27.28
CA GLY A 37 3.74 -4.49 -28.11
C GLY A 37 2.58 -4.55 -29.11
N GLY A 38 1.35 -4.34 -28.64
CA GLY A 38 0.18 -4.30 -29.52
C GLY A 38 0.23 -3.19 -30.57
N TYR A 39 0.79 -2.01 -30.23
CA TYR A 39 1.04 -0.97 -31.22
C TYR A 39 2.05 -1.41 -32.28
N LEU A 40 3.16 -2.05 -31.88
CA LEU A 40 4.19 -2.54 -32.81
C LEU A 40 3.61 -3.58 -33.80
N GLU A 41 2.83 -4.52 -33.29
CA GLU A 41 2.12 -5.52 -34.11
C GLU A 41 1.14 -4.85 -35.09
N CYS A 42 0.35 -3.88 -34.64
CA CYS A 42 -0.55 -3.11 -35.52
C CYS A 42 0.21 -2.34 -36.61
N ALA A 43 1.32 -1.69 -36.26
CA ALA A 43 2.15 -0.94 -37.19
C ALA A 43 2.80 -1.84 -38.24
N GLN A 44 3.26 -3.04 -37.84
CA GLN A 44 3.76 -4.06 -38.76
C GLN A 44 2.66 -4.49 -39.75
N HIS A 45 1.50 -4.93 -39.26
CA HIS A 45 0.40 -5.39 -40.11
C HIS A 45 -0.11 -4.30 -41.07
N ALA A 46 -0.20 -3.05 -40.62
CA ALA A 46 -0.52 -1.91 -41.49
C ALA A 46 0.56 -1.70 -42.57
N SER A 47 1.83 -1.82 -42.20
CA SER A 47 2.94 -1.65 -43.15
C SER A 47 2.93 -2.70 -44.25
N GLU A 48 2.68 -3.96 -43.89
CA GLU A 48 2.54 -5.08 -44.81
C GLU A 48 1.32 -4.93 -45.73
N MET A 49 0.18 -4.47 -45.20
CA MET A 49 -1.06 -4.29 -45.97
C MET A 49 -0.98 -3.14 -46.98
N PHE A 50 -0.38 -2.01 -46.61
CA PHE A 50 -0.36 -0.80 -47.45
C PHE A 50 0.94 -0.62 -48.25
N GLY A 51 1.99 -1.40 -47.98
CA GLY A 51 3.29 -1.26 -48.63
C GLY A 51 4.02 0.04 -48.29
N GLN A 52 3.68 0.65 -47.15
CA GLN A 52 4.23 1.90 -46.62
C GLN A 52 4.66 1.67 -45.17
N GLU A 53 5.83 2.15 -44.77
CA GLU A 53 6.28 2.06 -43.37
C GLU A 53 5.38 2.90 -42.44
N PHE A 54 4.85 2.27 -41.39
CA PHE A 54 4.21 2.94 -40.25
C PHE A 54 5.16 2.93 -39.07
N ASP A 55 5.57 4.12 -38.63
CA ASP A 55 6.49 4.27 -37.51
C ASP A 55 5.79 4.23 -36.14
N THR A 56 6.58 4.43 -35.09
CA THR A 56 6.08 4.46 -33.71
C THR A 56 5.97 5.87 -33.12
N SER A 57 5.98 6.91 -33.96
CA SER A 57 5.89 8.32 -33.52
C SER A 57 4.55 8.65 -32.85
N HIS A 58 3.48 7.93 -33.22
CA HIS A 58 2.15 8.04 -32.63
C HIS A 58 1.89 7.04 -31.49
N CYS A 59 2.90 6.25 -31.07
CA CYS A 59 2.77 5.42 -29.89
C CYS A 59 2.83 6.29 -28.63
N SER A 60 1.77 6.29 -27.83
CA SER A 60 1.69 7.03 -26.56
C SER A 60 2.57 6.47 -25.44
N VAL A 61 3.26 5.35 -25.69
CA VAL A 61 4.08 4.62 -24.71
C VAL A 61 5.53 4.56 -25.20
N THR A 62 6.47 4.80 -24.28
CA THR A 62 7.92 4.73 -24.54
C THR A 62 8.35 3.34 -25.03
N ASP A 63 9.38 3.33 -25.88
CA ASP A 63 10.21 2.17 -26.20
C ASP A 63 10.84 1.47 -24.98
N GLN A 64 11.01 2.16 -23.86
CA GLN A 64 11.53 1.59 -22.62
C GLN A 64 10.52 0.76 -21.81
N ALA A 65 9.25 0.65 -22.24
CA ALA A 65 8.20 -0.01 -21.46
C ALA A 65 8.53 -1.48 -21.12
N GLU A 66 9.10 -2.23 -22.05
CA GLU A 66 9.54 -3.61 -21.83
C GLU A 66 10.66 -3.69 -20.79
N ALA A 67 11.65 -2.80 -20.89
CA ALA A 67 12.75 -2.71 -19.93
C ALA A 67 12.28 -2.21 -18.55
N GLN A 68 11.19 -1.45 -18.49
CA GLN A 68 10.55 -1.04 -17.24
C GLN A 68 9.79 -2.21 -16.61
N LEU A 69 9.03 -2.99 -17.39
CA LEU A 69 8.40 -4.23 -16.92
C LEU A 69 9.43 -5.17 -16.29
N ALA A 70 10.50 -5.50 -17.00
CA ALA A 70 11.55 -6.38 -16.49
C ALA A 70 12.21 -5.88 -15.19
N ARG A 71 12.35 -4.56 -15.00
CA ARG A 71 12.84 -3.97 -13.73
C ARG A 71 11.82 -4.07 -12.60
N THR A 72 10.53 -3.97 -12.91
CA THR A 72 9.46 -4.08 -11.92
C THR A 72 9.22 -5.55 -11.54
N GLU A 73 9.34 -6.48 -12.48
CA GLU A 73 9.36 -7.93 -12.22
C GLU A 73 10.51 -8.31 -11.28
N ASP A 74 11.74 -7.89 -11.58
CA ASP A 74 12.89 -8.11 -10.68
C ASP A 74 12.68 -7.48 -9.28
N GLY A 75 12.08 -6.29 -9.21
CA GLY A 75 11.72 -5.66 -7.94
C GLY A 75 10.63 -6.38 -7.15
N TYR A 76 9.70 -7.07 -7.82
CA TYR A 76 8.65 -7.87 -7.20
C TYR A 76 9.17 -9.25 -6.75
N ASP A 77 9.94 -9.94 -7.60
CA ASP A 77 10.51 -11.26 -7.31
C ASP A 77 11.54 -11.21 -6.15
N ASN A 78 12.24 -10.09 -5.99
CA ASN A 78 13.18 -9.84 -4.89
C ASN A 78 12.59 -8.99 -3.75
N LEU A 79 11.27 -8.83 -3.67
CA LEU A 79 10.62 -7.98 -2.67
C LEU A 79 10.85 -8.51 -1.24
N SER A 80 11.51 -7.72 -0.40
CA SER A 80 11.54 -7.99 1.05
C SER A 80 10.29 -7.43 1.72
N LEU A 81 9.65 -8.26 2.54
CA LEU A 81 8.50 -7.88 3.36
C LEU A 81 8.93 -7.82 4.83
N PRO A 82 8.88 -6.66 5.52
CA PRO A 82 9.37 -6.53 6.88
C PRO A 82 8.76 -7.51 7.90
N VAL A 83 7.52 -7.98 7.66
CA VAL A 83 6.91 -9.04 8.49
C VAL A 83 7.70 -10.36 8.45
N MET A 84 8.32 -10.70 7.33
CA MET A 84 9.13 -11.92 7.20
C MET A 84 10.43 -11.81 7.99
N ASP A 85 11.05 -10.62 8.01
CA ASP A 85 12.22 -10.33 8.83
C ASP A 85 11.87 -10.37 10.33
N LEU A 86 10.76 -9.75 10.73
CA LEU A 86 10.26 -9.76 12.12
C LEU A 86 9.95 -11.19 12.61
N VAL A 87 9.33 -12.02 11.76
CA VAL A 87 9.06 -13.43 12.06
C VAL A 87 10.36 -14.24 12.15
N THR A 88 11.29 -14.04 11.22
CA THR A 88 12.60 -14.71 11.21
C THR A 88 13.43 -14.34 12.43
N GLU A 89 13.40 -13.09 12.86
CA GLU A 89 14.04 -12.64 14.09
C GLU A 89 13.34 -13.23 15.33
N ALA A 90 12.01 -13.16 15.42
CA ALA A 90 11.24 -13.71 16.55
C ALA A 90 11.51 -15.20 16.80
N LEU A 91 11.75 -15.99 15.76
CA LEU A 91 12.06 -17.42 15.85
C LEU A 91 13.45 -17.74 16.46
N LYS A 92 14.32 -16.74 16.64
CA LYS A 92 15.65 -16.92 17.27
C LYS A 92 15.62 -16.87 18.80
N HIS A 93 14.50 -16.47 19.41
CA HIS A 93 14.37 -16.25 20.86
C HIS A 93 13.56 -17.36 21.52
N ASP A 94 13.87 -17.69 22.78
CA ASP A 94 13.17 -18.74 23.53
C ASP A 94 11.66 -18.45 23.70
N ASP A 95 11.29 -17.16 23.72
CA ASP A 95 9.91 -16.67 23.82
C ASP A 95 9.21 -16.44 22.45
N TRP A 96 9.72 -17.04 21.37
CA TRP A 96 9.17 -16.93 20.00
C TRP A 96 7.64 -17.04 19.93
N CYS A 97 7.04 -17.92 20.73
CA CYS A 97 5.60 -18.17 20.78
C CYS A 97 4.78 -16.96 21.28
N HIS A 98 5.38 -16.08 22.08
CA HIS A 98 4.80 -14.81 22.50
C HIS A 98 5.04 -13.75 21.43
N ARG A 99 6.29 -13.60 20.95
CA ARG A 99 6.67 -12.62 19.90
C ARG A 99 5.83 -12.75 18.63
N LEU A 100 5.66 -13.97 18.11
CA LEU A 100 4.85 -14.20 16.91
C LEU A 100 3.37 -13.82 17.11
N LYS A 101 2.82 -13.92 18.33
CA LYS A 101 1.45 -13.44 18.58
C LYS A 101 1.39 -11.92 18.53
N THR A 102 2.35 -11.23 19.15
CA THR A 102 2.42 -9.77 19.12
C THR A 102 2.63 -9.22 17.70
N ILE A 103 3.38 -9.93 16.84
CA ILE A 103 3.60 -9.55 15.43
C ILE A 103 2.36 -9.81 14.57
N LEU A 104 1.70 -10.96 14.73
CA LEU A 104 0.63 -11.42 13.82
C LEU A 104 -0.80 -11.10 14.29
N ASP A 105 -0.97 -10.76 15.56
CA ASP A 105 -2.24 -10.44 16.22
C ASP A 105 -2.00 -9.30 17.23
N PRO A 106 -1.52 -8.12 16.76
CA PRO A 106 -1.15 -7.01 17.65
C PRO A 106 -2.37 -6.54 18.44
N PRO A 107 -2.21 -6.23 19.75
CA PRO A 107 -3.33 -5.76 20.56
C PRO A 107 -3.86 -4.44 20.00
N GLN A 108 -5.19 -4.36 19.84
CA GLN A 108 -5.84 -3.11 19.44
C GLN A 108 -5.60 -2.05 20.52
N THR A 109 -4.78 -1.05 20.21
CA THR A 109 -4.71 0.18 20.99
C THR A 109 -6.02 0.93 20.76
N VAL A 110 -6.85 0.98 21.80
CA VAL A 110 -7.94 1.96 21.83
C VAL A 110 -7.27 3.31 21.98
N GLU A 111 -7.19 4.06 20.88
CA GLU A 111 -6.92 5.50 20.91
C GLU A 111 -8.05 6.11 21.75
N LEU A 112 -7.77 6.39 23.03
CA LEU A 112 -8.65 7.19 23.86
C LEU A 112 -8.51 8.61 23.36
N SER A 113 -9.55 9.13 22.70
CA SER A 113 -9.65 10.55 22.40
C SER A 113 -9.42 11.34 23.69
N ASP A 114 -8.49 12.32 23.67
CA ASP A 114 -8.40 13.35 24.71
C ASP A 114 -9.57 14.34 24.56
N GLU A 115 -10.80 13.86 24.77
CA GLU A 115 -12.01 14.69 24.81
C GLU A 115 -12.46 14.91 26.27
N GLU A 116 -12.42 16.19 26.66
CA GLU A 116 -12.98 16.82 27.87
C GLU A 116 -12.27 16.59 29.24
N LEU A 117 -11.28 17.47 29.50
CA LEU A 117 -11.00 18.01 30.84
C LEU A 117 -11.31 19.52 30.89
N ALA A 118 -12.54 19.88 30.52
CA ALA A 118 -13.12 21.17 30.91
C ALA A 118 -13.57 21.05 32.37
N GLY A 119 -12.72 21.47 33.31
CA GLY A 119 -13.08 21.52 34.72
C GLY A 119 -14.03 22.68 34.99
N ASP A 120 -15.16 22.39 35.64
CA ASP A 120 -16.02 23.41 36.24
C ASP A 120 -15.22 24.20 37.29
N ASP A 121 -15.10 25.52 37.10
CA ASP A 121 -14.63 26.46 38.11
C ASP A 121 -15.82 27.30 38.59
N GLU A 122 -16.51 26.80 39.63
CA GLU A 122 -17.52 27.58 40.34
C GLU A 122 -16.81 28.64 41.22
N GLY A 123 -16.73 29.87 40.71
CA GLY A 123 -16.15 31.04 41.38
C GLY A 123 -17.21 32.14 41.61
N ASP A 124 -17.41 32.49 42.89
CA ASP A 124 -18.54 33.25 43.42
C ASP A 124 -18.47 34.79 43.26
N ASP A 125 -19.68 35.39 43.22
CA ASP A 125 -20.15 36.77 43.49
C ASP A 125 -19.30 38.05 43.24
N ASP A 126 -19.97 39.09 42.67
CA ASP A 126 -20.36 40.34 43.37
C ASP A 126 -20.68 41.47 42.34
N GLY A 127 -21.66 42.34 42.65
CA GLY A 127 -21.65 43.72 42.12
C GLY A 127 -22.73 44.17 41.12
N GLY A 128 -24.01 44.14 41.53
CA GLY A 128 -24.83 45.38 41.53
C GLY A 128 -25.55 45.93 40.27
N ASN A 129 -26.85 46.15 40.47
CA ASN A 129 -27.60 47.40 40.18
C ASN A 129 -28.54 47.51 38.94
N THR A 130 -29.84 47.51 39.27
CA THR A 130 -31.00 48.23 38.66
C THR A 130 -31.61 47.85 37.29
N ASP A 131 -32.86 47.40 37.39
CA ASP A 131 -34.08 47.84 36.67
C ASP A 131 -34.26 47.64 35.15
N GLN A 132 -35.17 46.68 34.85
CA GLN A 132 -36.23 46.73 33.81
C GLN A 132 -37.22 47.90 34.07
N PRO A 133 -38.29 48.17 33.27
CA PRO A 133 -38.62 47.82 31.87
C PRO A 133 -38.78 49.12 31.02
N GLU A 134 -39.45 49.24 29.86
CA GLU A 134 -40.21 48.34 28.97
C GLU A 134 -39.64 48.36 27.54
#